data_AF-A0A8J3PKJ5-F1
#
_entry.id   AF-A0A8J3PKJ5-F1
#
_cell.length_a   1.000
_cell.length_b   1.000
_cell.length_c   1.000
_cell.angle_alpha   90.00
_cell.angle_beta   90.00
_cell.angle_gamma   90.00
#
_symmetry.space_group_name_H-M   'P 1'
#
loop_
_entity.id
_entity.type
_entity.pdbx_description
1 polymer ?
#
loop_
_entity_poly.entity_id
_entity_poly.type
_entity_poly.pdbx_seq_one_letter_code
_entity_poly.pdbx_strand_id
1 'polypeptide(L)'
;MADANDVIAPALGLPPLPVVDWPDSDEDGPLHWKTRTLVDWAAGCSFVWVDDEITDVDRAWVSAHHHGHALLHRVDPRRGLTDTDFAVIADWLAHL
;
A
#
# COMPACT_ATOMS: atom_id res chain seq x y z
N MET A 1 -10.54 -11.25 -6.67
CA MET A 1 -10.79 -10.88 -8.10
C MET A 1 -9.62 -10.02 -8.57
N ALA A 2 -9.20 -10.13 -9.84
CA ALA A 2 -8.01 -9.46 -10.37
C ALA A 2 -8.36 -8.24 -11.25
N ASP A 3 -9.46 -7.55 -10.95
CA ASP A 3 -10.05 -6.52 -11.82
C ASP A 3 -9.07 -5.40 -12.21
N ALA A 4 -8.11 -5.08 -11.35
CA ALA A 4 -7.06 -4.11 -11.66
C ALA A 4 -6.14 -4.58 -12.80
N ASN A 5 -5.83 -5.89 -12.88
CA ASN A 5 -5.08 -6.46 -14.00
C ASN A 5 -5.89 -6.44 -15.31
N ASP A 6 -7.22 -6.53 -15.20
CA ASP A 6 -8.10 -6.56 -16.37
C ASP A 6 -8.40 -5.15 -16.91
N VAL A 7 -8.49 -4.15 -16.03
CA VAL A 7 -8.94 -2.78 -16.40
C VAL A 7 -7.80 -1.75 -16.39
N ILE A 8 -6.91 -1.80 -15.40
CA ILE A 8 -5.91 -0.75 -15.16
C ILE A 8 -4.58 -1.09 -15.85
N ALA A 9 -4.09 -2.32 -15.67
CA ALA A 9 -2.77 -2.72 -16.17
C ALA A 9 -2.59 -2.48 -17.68
N PRO A 10 -3.56 -2.78 -18.58
CA PRO A 10 -3.42 -2.53 -20.01
C PRO A 10 -3.29 -1.03 -20.35
N ALA A 11 -4.00 -0.17 -19.64
CA ALA A 11 -3.95 1.28 -19.87
C ALA A 11 -2.58 1.87 -19.49
N LEU A 12 -1.91 1.26 -18.52
CA LEU A 12 -0.58 1.65 -18.04
C LEU A 12 0.57 0.87 -18.71
N GLY A 13 0.27 -0.08 -19.61
CA GLY A 13 1.28 -0.95 -20.22
C GLY A 13 1.97 -1.89 -19.22
N LEU A 14 1.33 -2.19 -18.09
CA LEU A 14 1.85 -3.06 -17.06
C LEU A 14 1.55 -4.54 -17.38
N PRO A 15 2.44 -5.48 -17.03
CA PRO A 15 2.10 -6.89 -17.04
C PRO A 15 1.09 -7.20 -15.92
N PRO A 16 0.43 -8.38 -15.94
CA PRO A 16 -0.34 -8.85 -14.80
C PRO A 16 0.55 -8.90 -13.54
N LEU A 17 0.07 -8.30 -12.46
CA LEU A 17 0.76 -8.24 -11.17
C LEU A 17 0.16 -9.23 -10.17
N PRO A 18 0.96 -9.72 -9.19
CA PRO A 18 0.43 -10.47 -8.06
C PRO A 18 -0.69 -9.70 -7.35
N VAL A 19 -1.75 -10.41 -7.00
CA VAL A 19 -2.92 -9.85 -6.30
C VAL A 19 -2.89 -10.34 -4.86
N VAL A 20 -3.06 -9.42 -3.91
CA VAL A 20 -3.22 -9.77 -2.49
C VAL A 20 -4.65 -10.23 -2.28
N ASP A 21 -4.83 -11.43 -1.74
CA ASP A 21 -6.13 -11.93 -1.30
C ASP A 21 -6.49 -11.32 0.05
N TRP A 22 -7.67 -10.73 0.13
CA TRP A 22 -8.16 -10.05 1.32
C TRP A 22 -8.98 -10.99 2.21
N PRO A 23 -8.95 -10.80 3.55
CA PRO A 23 -9.82 -11.55 4.44
C PRO A 23 -11.30 -11.20 4.20
N ASP A 24 -12.20 -12.17 4.37
CA ASP A 24 -13.65 -11.99 4.20
C ASP A 24 -14.28 -11.12 5.31
N SER A 25 -13.56 -10.86 6.40
CA SER A 25 -14.03 -10.07 7.53
C SER A 25 -13.30 -8.74 7.61
N ASP A 26 -14.06 -7.65 7.61
CA ASP A 26 -13.57 -6.37 8.09
C ASP A 26 -13.27 -6.50 9.58
N GLU A 27 -12.03 -6.23 9.98
CA GLU A 27 -11.69 -6.19 11.39
C GLU A 27 -12.30 -4.94 12.02
N ASP A 28 -13.12 -5.14 13.06
CA ASP A 28 -13.68 -4.03 13.84
C ASP A 28 -12.57 -3.30 14.60
N GLY A 29 -12.32 -2.03 14.27
CA GLY A 29 -11.37 -1.20 15.00
C GLY A 29 -10.92 0.06 14.25
N PRO A 30 -10.04 0.86 14.88
CA PRO A 30 -9.49 2.07 14.27
C PRO A 30 -8.37 1.79 13.25
N LEU A 31 -7.95 0.53 13.11
CA LEU A 31 -6.92 0.11 12.16
C LEU A 31 -7.58 -0.18 10.80
N HIS A 32 -6.97 0.26 9.72
CA HIS A 32 -7.47 -0.02 8.39
C HIS A 32 -7.42 -1.53 8.10
N TRP A 33 -8.49 -2.07 7.53
CA TRP A 33 -8.70 -3.52 7.35
C TRP A 33 -7.60 -4.18 6.49
N LYS A 34 -6.98 -3.45 5.56
CA LYS A 34 -5.83 -3.92 4.76
C LYS A 34 -4.51 -4.00 5.54
N THR A 35 -4.36 -3.27 6.64
CA THR A 35 -3.04 -3.01 7.24
C THR A 35 -2.34 -4.28 7.69
N ARG A 36 -3.06 -5.20 8.36
CA ARG A 36 -2.46 -6.46 8.83
C ARG A 36 -2.09 -7.38 7.67
N THR A 37 -3.02 -7.59 6.75
CA THR A 37 -2.79 -8.44 5.57
C THR A 37 -1.62 -7.96 4.72
N LEU A 38 -1.45 -6.65 4.54
CA LEU A 38 -0.32 -6.10 3.80
C LEU A 38 1.02 -6.32 4.51
N VAL A 39 1.07 -6.16 5.84
CA VAL A 39 2.28 -6.43 6.63
C VAL A 39 2.63 -7.92 6.60
N ASP A 40 1.64 -8.80 6.77
CA ASP A 40 1.82 -10.24 6.71
C ASP A 40 2.29 -10.68 5.31
N TRP A 41 1.67 -10.14 4.26
CA TRP A 41 2.04 -10.40 2.87
C TRP A 41 3.47 -9.94 2.55
N ALA A 42 3.88 -8.78 3.08
CA ALA A 42 5.24 -8.29 2.91
C ALA A 42 6.29 -9.22 3.52
N ALA A 43 5.92 -10.03 4.54
CA ALA A 43 6.78 -11.04 5.16
C ALA A 43 8.17 -10.51 5.56
N GLY A 44 8.22 -9.28 6.09
CA GLY A 44 9.45 -8.60 6.48
C GLY A 44 10.20 -7.89 5.34
N CYS A 45 9.77 -8.03 4.08
CA CYS A 45 10.32 -7.25 2.97
C CYS A 45 9.96 -5.77 3.11
N SER A 46 10.85 -4.89 2.64
CA SER A 46 10.53 -3.47 2.54
C SER A 46 9.44 -3.23 1.51
N PHE A 47 8.45 -2.37 1.82
CA PHE A 47 7.34 -2.07 0.91
C PHE A 47 6.87 -0.62 0.99
N VAL A 48 6.20 -0.18 -0.07
CA VAL A 48 5.45 1.08 -0.12
C VAL A 48 3.98 0.75 -0.24
N TRP A 49 3.14 1.28 0.64
CA TRP A 49 1.69 1.21 0.53
C TRP A 49 1.15 2.61 0.20
N VAL A 50 0.53 2.73 -0.98
CA VAL A 50 -0.11 3.96 -1.46
C VAL A 50 -1.61 3.79 -1.40
N ASP A 51 -2.30 4.60 -0.60
CA ASP A 51 -3.75 4.51 -0.41
C ASP A 51 -4.29 5.81 0.23
N ASP A 52 -5.50 6.23 -0.11
CA ASP A 52 -6.10 7.48 0.39
C ASP A 52 -6.72 7.38 1.78
N GLU A 53 -6.99 6.16 2.24
CA GLU A 53 -7.65 5.87 3.51
C GLU A 53 -6.65 5.68 4.67
N ILE A 54 -5.34 5.74 4.39
CA ILE A 54 -4.27 5.62 5.40
C ILE A 54 -4.43 6.67 6.51
N THR A 55 -4.34 6.21 7.75
CA THR A 55 -4.40 7.06 8.95
C THR A 55 -3.10 7.00 9.77
N ASP A 56 -3.00 7.86 10.79
CA ASP A 56 -1.89 7.82 11.76
C ASP A 56 -1.90 6.54 12.62
N VAL A 57 -3.07 5.92 12.79
CA VAL A 57 -3.20 4.64 13.50
C VAL A 57 -2.49 3.53 12.72
N ASP A 58 -2.65 3.51 11.39
CA ASP A 58 -1.97 2.55 10.53
C ASP A 58 -0.44 2.73 10.57
N ARG A 59 0.02 3.98 10.50
CA ARG A 59 1.46 4.31 10.59
C ARG A 59 2.07 3.83 11.90
N ALA A 60 1.41 4.13 13.02
CA ALA A 60 1.87 3.72 14.34
C ALA A 60 1.88 2.19 14.49
N TRP A 61 0.84 1.52 13.97
CA TRP A 61 0.76 0.06 14.03
C TRP A 61 1.84 -0.60 13.17
N VAL A 62 2.01 -0.19 11.91
CA VAL A 62 3.05 -0.76 11.02
C VAL A 62 4.44 -0.53 11.60
N SER A 63 4.74 0.66 12.12
CA SER A 63 6.04 0.94 12.75
C SER A 63 6.34 0.06 13.96
N ALA A 64 5.31 -0.45 14.66
CA ALA A 64 5.48 -1.30 15.83
C ALA A 64 5.53 -2.81 15.49
N HIS A 65 4.96 -3.23 14.35
CA HIS A 65 4.74 -4.64 14.02
C HIS A 65 5.50 -5.13 12.78
N HIS A 66 5.93 -4.24 11.88
CA HIS A 66 6.73 -4.62 10.71
C HIS A 66 8.22 -4.45 10.99
N HIS A 67 9.00 -5.52 10.79
CA HIS A 67 10.45 -5.50 11.01
C HIS A 67 11.23 -4.93 9.82
N GLY A 68 10.63 -4.89 8.64
CA GLY A 68 11.21 -4.25 7.44
C GLY A 68 10.91 -2.76 7.38
N HIS A 69 11.44 -2.09 6.37
CA HIS A 69 11.12 -0.67 6.13
C HIS A 69 9.77 -0.57 5.41
N ALA A 70 8.85 0.24 5.93
CA ALA A 70 7.57 0.51 5.29
C ALA A 70 7.33 2.00 5.11
N LEU A 71 7.01 2.41 3.88
CA LEU A 71 6.46 3.73 3.61
C LEU A 71 4.95 3.61 3.40
N LEU A 72 4.18 4.25 4.28
CA LEU A 72 2.75 4.44 4.08
C LEU A 72 2.56 5.82 3.44
N HIS A 73 2.19 5.90 2.17
CA HIS A 73 2.05 7.15 1.43
C HIS A 73 0.58 7.45 1.15
N ARG A 74 0.03 8.49 1.79
CA ARG A 74 -1.37 8.85 1.63
C ARG A 74 -1.54 9.80 0.44
N VAL A 75 -2.49 9.49 -0.45
CA VAL A 75 -2.79 10.29 -1.65
C VAL A 75 -4.20 10.88 -1.62
N ASP A 76 -4.43 11.96 -2.38
CA ASP A 76 -5.78 12.51 -2.58
C ASP A 76 -6.49 11.72 -3.71
N PRO A 77 -7.61 11.04 -3.44
CA PRO A 77 -8.27 10.18 -4.42
C PRO A 77 -8.85 10.98 -5.59
N ARG A 78 -9.07 12.30 -5.43
CA ARG A 78 -9.57 13.17 -6.51
C ARG A 78 -8.48 13.56 -7.49
N ARG A 79 -7.21 13.47 -7.09
CA ARG A 79 -6.05 13.84 -7.89
C ARG A 79 -5.30 12.63 -8.40
N GLY A 80 -5.36 11.51 -7.68
CA GLY A 80 -4.56 10.33 -7.95
C GLY A 80 -3.07 10.58 -7.68
N LEU A 81 -2.23 9.70 -8.23
CA LEU A 81 -0.78 9.81 -8.14
C LEU A 81 -0.25 10.93 -9.03
N THR A 82 0.61 11.77 -8.46
CA THR A 82 1.29 12.89 -9.12
C THR A 82 2.80 12.71 -9.09
N ASP A 83 3.52 13.54 -9.86
CA ASP A 83 5.00 13.57 -9.83
C ASP A 83 5.57 13.83 -8.43
N THR A 84 4.83 14.56 -7.59
CA THR A 84 5.25 14.80 -6.19
C THR A 84 5.20 13.52 -5.36
N ASP A 85 4.18 12.69 -5.56
CA ASP A 85 4.05 11.41 -4.88
C ASP A 85 5.17 10.46 -5.29
N PHE A 86 5.47 10.41 -6.60
CA PHE A 86 6.58 9.61 -7.11
C PHE A 86 7.94 10.10 -6.61
N ALA A 87 8.14 11.41 -6.45
CA ALA A 87 9.37 11.96 -5.89
C ALA A 87 9.58 11.54 -4.44
N VAL A 88 8.53 11.53 -3.61
CA VAL A 88 8.59 11.05 -2.21
C VAL A 88 8.96 9.57 -2.18
N ILE A 89 8.33 8.75 -3.03
CA ILE A 89 8.63 7.31 -3.10
C ILE A 89 10.06 7.07 -3.57
N ALA A 90 10.53 7.79 -4.58
CA ALA A 90 11.88 7.66 -5.10
C ALA A 90 12.95 8.07 -4.08
N ASP A 91 12.71 9.15 -3.34
CA ASP A 91 13.60 9.58 -2.25
C ASP A 91 13.67 8.53 -1.15
N TRP A 92 12.53 7.97 -0.74
CA TRP A 92 12.51 6.90 0.25
C TRP A 92 13.27 5.65 -0.23
N LEU A 93 13.07 5.23 -1.48
CA LEU A 93 13.79 4.10 -2.08
C LEU A 93 15.31 4.32 -2.16
N ALA A 94 15.76 5.57 -2.33
CA ALA A 94 17.19 5.91 -2.33
C ALA A 94 17.84 5.83 -0.94
N HIS A 95 17.03 5.76 0.12
CA HIS A 95 17.46 5.72 1.52
C HIS A 95 17.05 4.43 2.26
N LEU A 96 16.60 3.41 1.52
CA LEU A 96 16.46 2.03 2.01
C LEU A 96 17.83 1.39 2.25
#